data_AF-A0A367RFL1-F1
#
_entry.id   AF-A0A367RFL1-F1
#
_cell.length_a   1.000
_cell.length_b   1.000
_cell.length_c   1.000
_cell.angle_alpha   90.00
_cell.angle_beta   90.00
_cell.angle_gamma   90.00
#
_symmetry.space_group_name_H-M   'P 1'
#
loop_
_entity.id
_entity.type
_entity.pdbx_description
1 polymer ?
#
loop_
_entity_poly.entity_id
_entity_poly.type
_entity_poly.pdbx_seq_one_letter_code
_entity_poly.pdbx_strand_id
1 'polypeptide(L)' 'MEQVAEGLGLTINQVQNAKLYHDGIQTGERRAKLQLIPTLLKLGVTVEQVAEAFSFSVEEVRQVTQSQP' A
#
# COMPACT_ATOMS: atom_id res chain seq x y z
N MET A 1 -15.35 20.81 -2.57
CA MET A 1 -14.11 20.79 -1.75
C MET A 1 -13.95 22.08 -0.97
N GLU A 2 -14.26 23.26 -1.53
CA GLU A 2 -14.19 24.55 -0.83
C GLU A 2 -15.21 24.67 0.32
N GLN A 3 -16.46 24.28 0.08
CA GLN A 3 -17.56 24.41 1.07
C GLN A 3 -17.46 23.47 2.30
N VAL A 4 -16.64 22.41 2.26
CA VAL A 4 -16.54 21.45 3.39
C VAL A 4 -15.53 21.88 4.47
N ALA A 5 -14.61 22.79 4.14
CA ALA A 5 -13.59 23.27 5.07
C ALA A 5 -14.13 24.32 6.05
N GLU A 6 -15.05 25.17 5.59
CA GLU A 6 -15.60 26.30 6.36
C GLU A 6 -16.53 25.85 7.51
N GLY A 7 -17.25 24.73 7.35
CA GLY A 7 -18.14 24.20 8.40
C GLY A 7 -17.44 23.54 9.58
N LEU A 8 -16.15 23.23 9.46
CA LEU A 8 -15.36 22.48 10.45
C LEU A 8 -14.18 23.29 11.04
N GLY A 9 -14.00 24.55 10.64
CA GLY A 9 -12.89 25.39 11.09
C GLY A 9 -11.51 24.87 10.66
N LEU A 10 -11.45 24.00 9.64
CA LEU A 10 -10.21 23.43 9.13
C LEU A 10 -9.70 24.26 7.95
N THR A 11 -8.42 24.57 7.95
CA THR A 11 -7.76 25.20 6.80
C THR A 11 -7.52 24.19 5.68
N ILE A 12 -7.50 24.66 4.44
CA ILE A 12 -7.19 23.83 3.26
C ILE A 12 -5.86 23.07 3.43
N ASN A 13 -4.86 23.71 4.05
CA ASN A 13 -3.56 23.10 4.36
C ASN A 13 -3.67 21.90 5.31
N GLN A 14 -4.53 21.97 6.33
CA GLN A 14 -4.74 20.85 7.26
C GLN A 14 -5.38 19.65 6.57
N VAL A 15 -6.38 19.88 5.70
CA VAL A 15 -7.03 18.82 4.92
C VAL A 15 -6.04 18.16 3.95
N GLN A 16 -5.21 18.96 3.28
CA GLN A 16 -4.20 18.46 2.35
C GLN A 16 -3.10 17.66 3.05
N ASN A 17 -2.64 18.12 4.22
CA ASN A 17 -1.66 17.41 5.04
C ASN A 17 -2.21 16.07 5.56
N ALA A 18 -3.46 16.03 6.02
CA ALA A 18 -4.09 14.79 6.46
C ALA A 18 -4.21 13.77 5.31
N LYS A 19 -4.57 14.24 4.10
CA LYS A 19 -4.60 13.39 2.90
C LYS A 19 -3.20 12.86 2.57
N LEU A 20 -2.18 13.72 2.57
CA LEU A 20 -0.81 13.30 2.29
C LEU A 20 -0.30 12.26 3.29
N TYR A 21 -0.59 12.45 4.58
CA TYR A 21 -0.23 11.49 5.61
C TYR A 21 -0.93 10.14 5.39
N HIS A 22 -2.24 10.16 5.13
CA HIS A 22 -3.01 8.95 4.85
C HIS A 22 -2.47 8.19 3.62
N ASP A 23 -2.24 8.91 2.52
CA ASP A 23 -1.67 8.35 1.29
C ASP A 23 -0.27 7.76 1.55
N GLY A 24 0.51 8.40 2.42
CA GLY A 24 1.83 7.94 2.86
C GLY A 24 1.79 6.62 3.63
N ILE A 25 0.87 6.49 4.59
CA ILE A 25 0.67 5.25 5.36
C ILE A 25 0.26 4.10 4.42
N GLN A 26 -0.72 4.33 3.54
CA GLN A 26 -1.19 3.31 2.60
C GLN A 26 -0.08 2.89 1.63
N THR A 27 0.71 3.86 1.13
CA THR A 27 1.85 3.58 0.26
C THR A 27 2.94 2.79 1.00
N GLY A 28 3.23 3.14 2.25
CA GLY A 28 4.20 2.47 3.10
C GLY A 28 3.81 1.01 3.39
N GLU A 29 2.56 0.78 3.77
CA GLU A 29 2.02 -0.57 4.00
C GLU A 29 2.13 -1.43 2.74
N ARG A 30 1.72 -0.89 1.58
CA ARG A 30 1.84 -1.61 0.30
C ARG A 30 3.29 -1.95 -0.02
N ARG A 31 4.23 -1.00 0.15
CA ARG A 31 5.66 -1.24 -0.10
C ARG A 31 6.24 -2.31 0.83
N ALA A 32 5.90 -2.28 2.12
CA ALA A 32 6.37 -3.28 3.08
C ALA A 32 5.90 -4.69 2.71
N LYS A 33 4.62 -4.85 2.35
CA LYS A 33 4.08 -6.15 1.87
C LYS A 33 4.84 -6.64 0.63
N LEU A 34 5.06 -5.78 -0.37
CA LEU A 34 5.80 -6.14 -1.59
C LEU A 34 7.24 -6.59 -1.29
N GLN A 35 7.94 -5.93 -0.36
CA GLN A 35 9.31 -6.31 0.01
C GLN A 35 9.41 -7.66 0.75
N LEU A 36 8.34 -8.11 1.40
CA LEU A 36 8.31 -9.40 2.10
C LEU A 36 8.05 -10.59 1.17
N ILE A 37 7.43 -10.35 0.00
CA ILE A 37 7.07 -11.40 -0.97
C ILE A 37 8.26 -12.34 -1.29
N PRO A 38 9.45 -11.86 -1.70
CA PRO A 38 10.56 -12.75 -2.05
C PRO A 38 11.01 -13.64 -0.87
N THR A 39 11.00 -13.10 0.34
CA THR A 39 11.37 -13.84 1.56
C THR A 39 10.35 -14.92 1.88
N LEU A 40 9.05 -14.61 1.80
CA LEU A 40 7.99 -15.60 2.06
C LEU A 40 8.02 -16.76 1.08
N LEU A 41 8.25 -16.47 -0.21
CA LEU A 41 8.39 -17.50 -1.23
C LEU A 41 9.62 -18.38 -0.99
N LYS A 42 10.76 -17.79 -0.56
CA LYS A 42 11.96 -18.56 -0.15
C LYS A 42 11.70 -19.48 1.05
N LEU A 43 10.76 -19.12 1.92
CA LEU A 43 10.35 -19.93 3.07
C LEU A 43 9.32 -21.01 2.71
N GLY A 44 8.95 -21.14 1.43
CA GLY A 44 8.03 -22.17 0.94
C GLY A 44 6.56 -21.79 0.96
N VAL A 45 6.22 -20.53 1.26
CA VAL A 45 4.85 -20.02 1.08
C VAL A 45 4.56 -19.93 -0.42
N THR A 46 3.37 -20.33 -0.86
CA THR A 46 3.04 -20.29 -2.30
C THR A 46 2.64 -18.89 -2.77
N VAL A 47 2.70 -18.66 -4.09
CA VAL A 47 2.31 -17.39 -4.71
C VAL A 47 0.85 -17.06 -4.39
N GLU A 48 -0.04 -18.05 -4.43
CA GLU A 48 -1.46 -17.93 -4.14
C GLU A 48 -1.71 -17.56 -2.68
N GLN A 49 -0.99 -18.19 -1.75
CA GLN A 49 -1.08 -17.89 -0.32
C GLN A 49 -0.59 -16.48 0.00
N VAL A 50 0.49 -16.02 -0.64
CA VAL A 50 0.98 -14.63 -0.49
C VAL A 50 -0.02 -13.65 -1.07
N ALA A 51 -0.58 -13.93 -2.25
CA ALA A 51 -1.60 -13.11 -2.89
C ALA A 51 -2.83 -12.94 -1.99
N GLU A 52 -3.35 -14.03 -1.44
CA GLU A 52 -4.46 -14.03 -0.49
C GLU A 52 -4.10 -13.24 0.78
N ALA A 53 -2.99 -13.57 1.43
CA ALA A 53 -2.60 -12.97 2.72
C ALA A 53 -2.35 -11.45 2.62
N PHE A 54 -1.86 -10.96 1.49
CA PHE A 54 -1.57 -9.54 1.28
C PHE A 54 -2.63 -8.80 0.47
N SER A 55 -3.70 -9.48 0.07
CA SER A 55 -4.75 -8.93 -0.80
C SER A 55 -4.19 -8.36 -2.11
N PHE A 56 -3.22 -9.08 -2.68
CA PHE A 56 -2.68 -8.81 -4.01
C PHE A 56 -3.27 -9.79 -5.01
N SER A 57 -3.21 -9.44 -6.30
CA SER A 57 -3.42 -10.43 -7.34
C SER A 57 -2.22 -11.38 -7.43
N VAL A 58 -2.47 -12.61 -7.88
CA VAL A 58 -1.40 -13.58 -8.17
C VAL A 58 -0.38 -13.00 -9.15
N GLU A 59 -0.84 -12.22 -10.13
CA GLU A 59 0.03 -11.56 -11.12
C GLU A 59 0.94 -10.51 -10.50
N GLU A 60 0.43 -9.68 -9.57
CA GLU A 60 1.26 -8.72 -8.84
C GLU A 60 2.37 -9.43 -8.05
N VAL A 61 2.07 -10.55 -7.40
CA VAL A 61 3.06 -11.33 -6.65
C VAL A 61 4.13 -11.91 -7.59
N ARG A 62 3.74 -12.38 -8.78
CA ARG A 62 4.67 -12.90 -9.81
C ARG A 62 5.56 -11.79 -10.37
N GLN A 63 5.03 -10.60 -10.62
CA GLN A 63 5.83 -9.51 -11.16
C GLN A 63 6.89 -9.01 -10.18
N VAL A 64 6.62 -9.04 -8.87
CA VAL A 64 7.60 -8.67 -7.85
C VAL A 64 8.82 -9.58 -7.87
N THR A 65 8.64 -10.88 -8.10
CA THR A 65 9.76 -11.84 -8.16
C THR A 65 10.52 -11.78 -9.47
N GLN A 66 9.87 -11.39 -10.57
CA GLN A 66 10.49 -11.25 -11.89
C GLN A 66 11.22 -9.91 -12.07
N SER A 67 10.84 -8.89 -11.31
CA SER A 67 11.41 -7.54 -11.39
C SER A 67 12.65 -7.35 -10.51
N GLN A 68 13.08 -8.38 -9.79
CA GLN A 68 14.25 -8.34 -8.92
C GLN A 68 15.40 -9.10 -9.59
N PRO A 69 16.56 -8.45 -9.87
CA PRO A 69 17.72 -9.12 -10.47
C PRO A 69 18.31 -10.22 -9.58
#